data_AF-A0A9D5YBD2-F1
#
_entry.id   AF-A0A9D5YBD2-F1
#
_cell.length_a   1.000
_cell.length_b   1.000
_cell.length_c   1.000
_cell.angle_alpha   90.00
_cell.angle_beta   90.00
_cell.angle_gamma   90.00
#
_symmetry.space_group_name_H-M   'P 1'
#
loop_
_entity.id
_entity.type
_entity.pdbx_description
1 polymer ?
#
loop_
_entity_poly.entity_id
_entity_poly.type
_entity_poly.pdbx_seq_one_letter_code
_entity_poly.pdbx_strand_id
1 'polypeptide(L)'
;MTEKNDVIVNESSDAFVKKTVRISLIAAAVLMHIIVLVIIFWSGIAPAAADIFLRLGAYDMALGVVDSVDEEDADAQVINRCRYDIASAMYNDGRFTDAREIFESLGDYSSSADMVLSCRYGEAGDLMAKGKYEDASQAFYRLGEFEDSPEKYSECRYAIAEQTLDSGDDYGAIRIFSEIKDYSDSYDRAYQIAFSIVGEDALARALVESEGYTAQEFELVTDFAQARTRIKEGIVAVGWYHTAAVKSDGGAVACGLNDKGQCDVGEWNDIVQIAAGAYHTVGLRSDGTVVATGDNKSGQCNVGEWKDVVQIAAGDYDTVALLRDGTVVSTGHHDYDIDGWHGVSRISAGAYMVCAIYGKGQVASSHISASLDSSVNYADISVSTACWAAMTATGELVSNIPSLPKWEDVLSVSVSPTVVLAVTKDGDLNVHFFRDRDVTDVSVSGDVVAAAAGGTHSAAVTDDGRVHTFGDNAYGQCDTSDWDLF
;
A
#
# COMPACT_ATOMS: atom_id res chain seq x y z
N MET A 1 -121.22 -10.64 20.17
CA MET A 1 -120.20 -11.69 20.33
C MET A 1 -118.92 -11.01 20.79
N THR A 2 -118.48 -11.33 22.02
CA THR A 2 -117.09 -11.33 22.56
C THR A 2 -116.16 -10.18 22.14
N GLU A 3 -115.90 -9.20 23.02
CA GLU A 3 -114.88 -9.15 24.09
C GLU A 3 -113.52 -8.56 23.66
N LYS A 4 -113.16 -7.49 24.39
CA LYS A 4 -111.86 -6.85 24.64
C LYS A 4 -110.60 -7.41 23.97
N ASN A 5 -109.83 -6.50 23.37
CA ASN A 5 -108.41 -6.40 23.73
C ASN A 5 -108.01 -4.92 23.82
N ASP A 6 -107.59 -4.55 25.04
CA ASP A 6 -107.01 -3.29 25.41
C ASP A 6 -105.72 -3.03 24.61
N VAL A 7 -105.58 -1.82 24.07
CA VAL A 7 -104.26 -1.21 23.83
C VAL A 7 -104.27 0.13 24.55
N ILE A 8 -104.11 0.08 25.88
CA ILE A 8 -103.61 1.21 26.65
C ILE A 8 -102.08 1.08 26.67
N VAL A 9 -101.44 1.50 25.58
CA VAL A 9 -99.99 1.74 25.48
C VAL A 9 -99.85 2.86 24.45
N ASN A 10 -99.32 4.06 24.67
CA ASN A 10 -98.74 4.72 25.82
C ASN A 10 -98.47 6.18 25.36
N GLU A 11 -99.49 7.07 25.33
CA GLU A 11 -99.27 8.50 24.96
C GLU A 11 -98.30 9.20 25.92
N SER A 12 -98.14 8.67 27.15
CA SER A 12 -97.13 9.14 28.09
C SER A 12 -95.70 8.73 27.68
N SER A 13 -95.51 7.65 26.91
CA SER A 13 -94.19 7.24 26.42
C SER A 13 -93.70 8.11 25.29
N ASP A 14 -94.55 8.59 24.39
CA ASP A 14 -94.08 9.36 23.23
C ASP A 14 -93.63 10.78 23.65
N ALA A 15 -94.33 11.39 24.61
CA ALA A 15 -93.92 12.63 25.24
C ALA A 15 -92.69 12.46 26.15
N PHE A 16 -92.59 11.35 26.90
CA PHE A 16 -91.42 11.02 27.72
C PHE A 16 -90.18 10.73 26.86
N VAL A 17 -90.32 9.94 25.78
CA VAL A 17 -89.23 9.61 24.84
C VAL A 17 -88.76 10.87 24.13
N LYS A 18 -89.66 11.73 23.62
CA LYS A 18 -89.26 13.02 23.00
C LYS A 18 -88.54 13.96 23.96
N LYS A 19 -88.96 14.01 25.23
CA LYS A 19 -88.32 14.84 26.26
C LYS A 19 -86.95 14.27 26.67
N THR A 20 -86.85 12.96 26.84
CA THR A 20 -85.59 12.26 27.15
C THR A 20 -84.59 12.38 25.99
N VAL A 21 -85.03 12.19 24.75
CA VAL A 21 -84.18 12.38 23.55
C VAL A 21 -83.69 13.83 23.44
N ARG A 22 -84.55 14.83 23.70
CA ARG A 22 -84.12 16.24 23.72
C ARG A 22 -83.10 16.55 24.81
N ILE A 23 -83.29 16.02 26.02
CA ILE A 23 -82.33 16.19 27.12
C ILE A 23 -80.99 15.53 26.78
N SER A 24 -81.01 14.32 26.20
CA SER A 24 -79.80 13.65 25.75
C SER A 24 -79.07 14.39 24.63
N LEU A 25 -79.80 14.99 23.68
CA LEU A 25 -79.20 15.82 22.62
C LEU A 25 -78.57 17.10 23.17
N ILE A 26 -79.21 17.76 24.15
CA ILE A 26 -78.66 18.94 24.82
C ILE A 26 -77.44 18.56 25.66
N ALA A 27 -77.48 17.44 26.39
CA ALA A 27 -76.34 16.94 27.15
C ALA A 27 -75.16 16.58 26.24
N ALA A 28 -75.42 15.96 25.08
CA ALA A 28 -74.41 15.68 24.07
C ALA A 28 -73.81 16.97 23.49
N ALA A 29 -74.64 17.98 23.20
CA ALA A 29 -74.16 19.28 22.71
C ALA A 29 -73.32 20.03 23.76
N VAL A 30 -73.71 20.00 25.04
CA VAL A 30 -72.95 20.60 26.15
C VAL A 30 -71.64 19.85 26.36
N LEU A 31 -71.65 18.51 26.33
CA LEU A 31 -70.44 17.70 26.42
C LEU A 31 -69.50 18.00 25.26
N MET A 32 -70.02 18.08 24.03
CA MET A 32 -69.25 18.44 22.84
C MET A 32 -68.66 19.86 22.96
N HIS A 33 -69.41 20.81 23.51
CA HIS A 33 -68.92 22.18 23.73
C HIS A 33 -67.85 22.25 24.83
N ILE A 34 -67.99 21.47 25.90
CA ILE A 34 -66.97 21.34 26.95
C ILE A 34 -65.72 20.66 26.39
N ILE A 35 -65.86 19.63 25.57
CA ILE A 35 -64.75 18.96 24.88
C ILE A 35 -64.01 19.96 23.99
N VAL A 36 -64.73 20.73 23.16
CA VAL A 36 -64.14 21.78 22.32
C VAL A 36 -63.44 22.86 23.15
N LEU A 37 -64.02 23.30 24.27
CA LEU A 37 -63.39 24.27 25.16
C LEU A 37 -62.13 23.71 25.85
N VAL A 38 -62.15 22.44 26.26
CA VAL A 38 -60.97 21.76 26.83
C VAL A 38 -59.86 21.65 25.76
N ILE A 39 -60.21 21.31 24.52
CA ILE A 39 -59.26 21.22 23.41
C ILE A 39 -58.64 22.59 23.09
N ILE A 40 -59.46 23.64 22.96
CA ILE A 40 -58.98 25.01 22.68
C ILE A 40 -58.13 25.56 23.83
N PHE A 41 -58.49 25.27 25.08
CA PHE A 41 -57.72 25.73 26.23
C PHE A 41 -56.41 24.97 26.39
N TRP A 42 -56.41 23.67 26.04
CA TRP A 42 -55.22 22.84 26.02
C TRP A 42 -54.24 23.26 24.93
N SER A 43 -54.71 23.53 23.70
CA SER A 43 -53.86 24.01 22.61
C SER A 43 -53.19 25.36 22.91
N GLY A 44 -53.83 26.22 23.71
CA GLY A 44 -53.24 27.48 24.19
C GLY A 44 -52.22 27.36 25.33
N ILE A 45 -52.29 26.31 26.16
CA ILE A 45 -51.43 26.14 27.35
C ILE A 45 -50.30 25.14 27.12
N ALA A 46 -50.48 24.17 26.23
CA ALA A 46 -49.49 23.13 25.94
C ALA A 46 -48.09 23.69 25.62
N PRO A 47 -47.91 24.77 24.84
CA PRO A 47 -46.58 25.36 24.62
C PRO A 47 -45.90 25.86 25.90
N ALA A 48 -46.67 26.48 26.81
CA ALA A 48 -46.14 26.97 28.09
C ALA A 48 -45.82 25.82 29.05
N ALA A 49 -46.62 24.76 29.05
CA ALA A 49 -46.34 23.54 29.81
C ALA A 49 -45.09 22.81 29.27
N ALA A 50 -44.94 22.73 27.94
CA ALA A 50 -43.76 22.18 27.29
C ALA A 50 -42.49 22.99 27.66
N ASP A 51 -42.53 24.33 27.65
CA ASP A 51 -41.42 25.19 28.09
C ASP A 51 -41.00 24.93 29.55
N ILE A 52 -41.95 24.64 30.44
CA ILE A 52 -41.66 24.26 31.83
C ILE A 52 -40.92 22.92 31.87
N PHE A 53 -41.41 21.90 31.16
CA PHE A 53 -40.75 20.58 31.13
C PHE A 53 -39.37 20.64 30.47
N LEU A 54 -39.23 21.42 29.40
CA LEU A 54 -37.98 21.78 28.74
C LEU A 54 -36.95 22.33 29.74
N ARG A 55 -37.31 23.38 30.51
CA ARG A 55 -36.43 23.98 31.52
C ARG A 55 -36.03 23.03 32.64
N LEU A 56 -36.78 21.94 32.82
CA LEU A 56 -36.52 20.90 33.81
C LEU A 56 -35.73 19.71 33.23
N GLY A 57 -35.36 19.74 31.94
CA GLY A 57 -34.70 18.61 31.25
C GLY A 57 -35.62 17.41 31.03
N ALA A 58 -36.93 17.57 31.19
CA ALA A 58 -37.91 16.50 31.10
C ALA A 58 -38.46 16.36 29.67
N TYR A 59 -37.58 15.99 28.74
CA TYR A 59 -37.87 16.06 27.31
C TYR A 59 -39.04 15.17 26.86
N ASP A 60 -39.13 13.93 27.37
CA ASP A 60 -40.22 13.02 26.99
C ASP A 60 -41.58 13.54 27.47
N MET A 61 -41.61 14.23 28.62
CA MET A 61 -42.82 14.89 29.12
C MET A 61 -43.14 16.15 28.31
N ALA A 62 -42.12 16.93 27.92
CA ALA A 62 -42.31 18.08 27.03
C ALA A 62 -42.89 17.64 25.68
N LEU A 63 -42.33 16.59 25.07
CA LEU A 63 -42.79 16.03 23.80
C LEU A 63 -44.19 15.45 23.93
N GLY A 64 -44.47 14.68 24.99
CA GLY A 64 -45.80 14.11 25.23
C GLY A 64 -46.89 15.17 25.42
N VAL A 65 -46.56 16.33 25.98
CA VAL A 65 -47.50 17.47 26.02
C VAL A 65 -47.73 18.05 24.63
N VAL A 66 -46.68 18.24 23.84
CA VAL A 66 -46.79 18.79 22.47
C VAL A 66 -47.55 17.83 21.54
N ASP A 67 -47.28 16.53 21.61
CA ASP A 67 -47.93 15.49 20.80
C ASP A 67 -49.38 15.22 21.21
N SER A 68 -49.79 15.67 22.40
CA SER A 68 -51.18 15.58 22.85
C SER A 68 -52.10 16.65 22.24
N VAL A 69 -51.54 17.61 21.49
CA VAL A 69 -52.29 18.68 20.83
C VAL A 69 -52.73 18.19 19.45
N ASP A 70 -54.03 18.29 19.16
CA ASP A 70 -54.60 17.95 17.85
C ASP A 70 -54.11 18.95 16.78
N GLU A 71 -53.50 18.46 15.71
CA GLU A 71 -52.93 19.27 14.62
C GLU A 71 -54.01 20.06 13.85
N GLU A 72 -55.28 19.62 13.86
CA GLU A 72 -56.39 20.36 13.22
C GLU A 72 -56.81 21.63 14.00
N ASP A 73 -56.57 21.65 15.32
CA ASP A 73 -57.03 22.70 16.24
C ASP A 73 -55.90 23.62 16.75
N ALA A 74 -54.67 23.39 16.31
CA ALA A 74 -53.48 24.12 16.74
C ALA A 74 -52.74 24.80 15.58
N ASP A 75 -52.08 25.91 15.89
CA ASP A 75 -51.17 26.55 14.94
C ASP A 75 -49.95 25.63 14.74
N ALA A 76 -49.89 24.97 13.59
CA ALA A 76 -48.80 24.06 13.23
C ALA A 76 -47.41 24.70 13.38
N GLN A 77 -47.30 26.04 13.25
CA GLN A 77 -46.04 26.74 13.50
C GLN A 77 -45.62 26.70 14.97
N VAL A 78 -46.58 26.71 15.90
CA VAL A 78 -46.34 26.66 17.35
C VAL A 78 -45.91 25.26 17.78
N ILE A 79 -46.56 24.22 17.25
CA ILE A 79 -46.18 22.81 17.51
C ILE A 79 -44.76 22.56 17.00
N ASN A 80 -44.48 22.92 15.74
CA ASN A 80 -43.16 22.73 15.14
C ASN A 80 -42.08 23.54 15.87
N ARG A 81 -42.40 24.75 16.36
CA ARG A 81 -41.50 25.53 17.21
C ARG A 81 -41.16 24.79 18.50
N CYS A 82 -42.16 24.26 19.21
CA CYS A 82 -41.94 23.56 20.46
C CYS A 82 -41.12 22.28 20.25
N ARG A 83 -41.44 21.49 19.22
CA ARG A 83 -40.64 20.31 18.83
C ARG A 83 -39.20 20.68 18.49
N TYR A 84 -39.00 21.79 17.76
CA TYR A 84 -37.67 22.31 17.44
C TYR A 84 -36.88 22.71 18.69
N ASP A 85 -37.52 23.43 19.62
CA ASP A 85 -36.90 23.85 20.88
C ASP A 85 -36.54 22.64 21.77
N ILE A 86 -37.40 21.61 21.82
CA ILE A 86 -37.13 20.32 22.51
C ILE A 86 -35.95 19.59 21.89
N ALA A 87 -35.95 19.40 20.58
CA ALA A 87 -34.86 18.73 19.88
C ALA A 87 -33.53 19.49 20.05
N SER A 88 -33.57 20.82 20.02
CA SER A 88 -32.38 21.66 20.25
C SER A 88 -31.85 21.51 21.68
N ALA A 89 -32.73 21.42 22.67
CA ALA A 89 -32.32 21.17 24.05
C ALA A 89 -31.75 19.75 24.24
N MET A 90 -32.35 18.73 23.63
CA MET A 90 -31.82 17.36 23.61
C MET A 90 -30.44 17.28 22.96
N TYR A 91 -30.25 17.98 21.83
CA TYR A 91 -28.96 18.09 21.15
C TYR A 91 -27.87 18.66 22.05
N ASN A 92 -28.16 19.76 22.75
CA ASN A 92 -27.22 20.39 23.68
C ASN A 92 -26.87 19.49 24.89
N ASP A 93 -27.75 18.56 25.24
CA ASP A 93 -27.55 17.55 26.29
C ASP A 93 -26.84 16.27 25.77
N GLY A 94 -26.46 16.22 24.49
CA GLY A 94 -25.78 15.07 23.88
C GLY A 94 -26.70 13.91 23.51
N ARG A 95 -28.03 14.09 23.57
CA ARG A 95 -29.02 13.10 23.13
C ARG A 95 -29.23 13.18 21.61
N PHE A 96 -28.16 12.98 20.86
CA PHE A 96 -28.13 13.22 19.41
C PHE A 96 -29.13 12.39 18.62
N THR A 97 -29.29 11.10 18.95
CA THR A 97 -30.24 10.22 18.24
C THR A 97 -31.68 10.62 18.44
N ASP A 98 -32.09 10.91 19.68
CA ASP A 98 -33.45 11.34 19.98
C ASP A 98 -33.74 12.72 19.34
N ALA A 99 -32.77 13.63 19.41
CA ALA A 99 -32.89 14.94 18.76
C ALA A 99 -33.02 14.81 17.23
N ARG A 100 -32.21 13.95 16.60
CA ARG A 100 -32.22 13.71 15.15
C ARG A 100 -33.57 13.23 14.66
N GLU A 101 -34.19 12.27 15.35
CA GLU A 101 -35.52 11.74 14.98
C GLU A 101 -36.58 12.84 14.96
N ILE A 102 -36.54 13.74 15.95
CA ILE A 102 -37.46 14.88 16.00
C ILE A 102 -37.15 15.87 14.87
N PHE A 103 -35.88 16.22 14.64
CA PHE A 103 -35.51 17.12 13.53
C PHE A 103 -35.86 16.54 12.15
N GLU A 104 -35.72 15.24 11.93
CA GLU A 104 -36.15 14.57 10.70
C GLU A 104 -37.67 14.65 10.51
N SER A 105 -38.45 14.53 11.60
CA SER A 105 -39.91 14.67 11.56
C SER A 105 -40.37 16.10 11.19
N LEU A 106 -39.55 17.11 11.49
CA LEU A 106 -39.83 18.52 11.23
C LEU A 106 -39.58 18.93 9.76
N GLY A 107 -38.88 18.12 8.98
CA GLY A 107 -38.59 18.38 7.57
C GLY A 107 -37.91 19.75 7.35
N ASP A 108 -38.53 20.59 6.52
CA ASP A 108 -37.99 21.92 6.14
C ASP A 108 -38.30 23.02 7.17
N TYR A 109 -38.83 22.68 8.35
CA TYR A 109 -39.11 23.69 9.37
C TYR A 109 -37.81 24.25 9.96
N SER A 110 -37.62 25.56 9.87
CA SER A 110 -36.44 26.25 10.40
C SER A 110 -35.13 25.64 9.85
N SER A 111 -34.12 25.44 10.68
CA SER A 111 -32.85 24.77 10.34
C SER A 111 -32.84 23.28 10.71
N SER A 112 -34.00 22.60 10.72
CA SER A 112 -34.07 21.19 11.15
C SER A 112 -33.17 20.28 10.30
N ALA A 113 -33.11 20.48 8.98
CA ALA A 113 -32.23 19.72 8.10
C ALA A 113 -30.73 19.87 8.47
N ASP A 114 -30.29 21.08 8.82
CA ASP A 114 -28.91 21.33 9.27
C ASP A 114 -28.65 20.70 10.64
N MET A 115 -29.66 20.71 11.52
CA MET A 115 -29.58 20.07 12.83
C MET A 115 -29.52 18.54 12.73
N VAL A 116 -30.13 17.92 11.71
CA VAL A 116 -29.98 16.47 11.45
C VAL A 116 -28.51 16.12 11.18
N LEU A 117 -27.80 16.94 10.38
CA LEU A 117 -26.37 16.74 10.14
C LEU A 117 -25.56 16.94 11.42
N SER A 118 -25.87 17.97 12.19
CA SER A 118 -25.24 18.26 13.49
C SER A 118 -25.41 17.08 14.47
N CYS A 119 -26.60 16.48 14.53
CA CYS A 119 -26.85 15.31 15.36
C CYS A 119 -26.05 14.08 14.88
N ARG A 120 -26.02 13.81 13.57
CA ARG A 120 -25.21 12.70 13.01
C ARG A 120 -23.72 12.87 13.30
N TYR A 121 -23.22 14.10 13.26
CA TYR A 121 -21.86 14.43 13.66
C TYR A 121 -21.62 14.15 15.15
N GLY A 122 -22.54 14.57 16.02
CA GLY A 122 -22.50 14.24 17.45
C GLY A 122 -22.49 12.74 17.72
N GLU A 123 -23.35 11.96 17.04
CA GLU A 123 -23.39 10.49 17.14
C GLU A 123 -22.05 9.84 16.74
N ALA A 124 -21.42 10.34 15.67
CA ALA A 124 -20.11 9.87 15.22
C ALA A 124 -19.01 10.16 16.25
N GLY A 125 -19.03 11.35 16.85
CA GLY A 125 -18.14 11.70 17.97
C GLY A 125 -18.33 10.80 19.18
N ASP A 126 -19.58 10.44 19.49
CA ASP A 126 -19.94 9.53 20.56
C ASP A 126 -19.38 8.11 20.37
N LEU A 127 -19.37 7.62 19.12
CA LEU A 127 -18.75 6.34 18.74
C LEU A 127 -17.23 6.39 18.90
N MET A 128 -16.60 7.48 18.43
CA MET A 128 -15.16 7.70 18.54
C MET A 128 -14.72 7.75 20.01
N ALA A 129 -15.46 8.45 20.88
CA ALA A 129 -15.19 8.51 22.31
C ALA A 129 -15.31 7.15 23.02
N LYS A 130 -16.09 6.22 22.46
CA LYS A 130 -16.23 4.83 22.93
C LYS A 130 -15.18 3.89 22.33
N GLY A 131 -14.25 4.39 21.51
CA GLY A 131 -13.23 3.61 20.82
C GLY A 131 -13.76 2.74 19.68
N LYS A 132 -14.97 3.01 19.19
CA LYS A 132 -15.59 2.27 18.07
C LYS A 132 -15.23 2.95 16.74
N TYR A 133 -13.94 2.91 16.40
CA TYR A 133 -13.39 3.70 15.30
C TYR A 133 -13.92 3.26 13.92
N GLU A 134 -14.21 1.97 13.70
CA GLU A 134 -14.82 1.48 12.46
C GLU A 134 -16.20 2.11 12.22
N ASP A 135 -17.08 2.06 13.22
CA ASP A 135 -18.42 2.62 13.13
C ASP A 135 -18.36 4.15 12.99
N ALA A 136 -17.48 4.81 13.77
CA ALA A 136 -17.29 6.25 13.74
C ALA A 136 -16.78 6.74 12.38
N SER A 137 -15.76 6.08 11.81
CA SER A 137 -15.21 6.45 10.49
C SER A 137 -16.28 6.37 9.39
N GLN A 138 -17.12 5.33 9.38
CA GLN A 138 -18.22 5.24 8.42
C GLN A 138 -19.25 6.35 8.60
N ALA A 139 -19.53 6.74 9.84
CA ALA A 139 -20.45 7.83 10.14
C ALA A 139 -19.90 9.18 9.65
N PHE A 140 -18.64 9.50 9.95
CA PHE A 140 -17.97 10.70 9.45
C PHE A 140 -17.84 10.72 7.92
N TYR A 141 -17.53 9.59 7.29
CA TYR A 141 -17.48 9.49 5.82
C TYR A 141 -18.81 9.87 5.16
N ARG A 142 -19.95 9.45 5.74
CA ARG A 142 -21.30 9.76 5.22
C ARG A 142 -21.69 11.23 5.39
N LEU A 143 -21.02 11.97 6.28
CA LEU A 143 -21.25 13.41 6.50
C LEU A 143 -20.57 14.26 5.42
N GLY A 144 -19.61 13.71 4.68
CA GLY A 144 -18.89 14.44 3.63
C GLY A 144 -18.14 15.66 4.20
N GLU A 145 -18.35 16.83 3.60
CA GLU A 145 -17.69 18.09 3.96
C GLU A 145 -18.35 18.83 5.15
N PHE A 146 -19.21 18.16 5.91
CA PHE A 146 -19.84 18.78 7.08
C PHE A 146 -18.83 18.90 8.23
N GLU A 147 -18.60 20.13 8.70
CA GLU A 147 -17.61 20.45 9.73
C GLU A 147 -16.21 19.88 9.40
N ASP A 148 -15.52 19.28 10.37
CA ASP A 148 -14.21 18.62 10.22
C ASP A 148 -14.37 17.10 10.02
N SER A 149 -15.52 16.63 9.51
CA SER A 149 -15.78 15.19 9.29
C SER A 149 -14.69 14.48 8.48
N PRO A 150 -14.09 15.07 7.42
CA PRO A 150 -12.98 14.43 6.70
C PRO A 150 -11.73 14.24 7.59
N GLU A 151 -11.44 15.19 8.48
CA GLU A 151 -10.33 15.08 9.43
C GLU A 151 -10.63 14.02 10.50
N LYS A 152 -11.86 13.99 11.02
CA LYS A 152 -12.33 12.98 11.99
C LYS A 152 -12.39 11.56 11.41
N TYR A 153 -12.70 11.43 10.13
CA TYR A 153 -12.56 10.17 9.39
C TYR A 153 -11.12 9.67 9.46
N SER A 154 -10.17 10.51 9.06
CA SER A 154 -8.74 10.15 9.06
C SER A 154 -8.21 9.87 10.46
N GLU A 155 -8.65 10.63 11.48
CA GLU A 155 -8.34 10.36 12.90
C GLU A 155 -8.80 8.96 13.33
N CYS A 156 -10.03 8.57 12.97
CA CYS A 156 -10.53 7.22 13.25
C CYS A 156 -9.72 6.16 12.49
N ARG A 157 -9.42 6.37 11.20
CA ARG A 157 -8.60 5.43 10.40
C ARG A 157 -7.21 5.27 10.99
N TYR A 158 -6.59 6.34 11.48
CA TYR A 158 -5.28 6.29 12.16
C TYR A 158 -5.34 5.42 13.42
N ALA A 159 -6.36 5.61 14.26
CA ALA A 159 -6.55 4.80 15.47
C ALA A 159 -6.74 3.30 15.14
N ILE A 160 -7.46 2.99 14.06
CA ILE A 160 -7.60 1.61 13.56
C ILE A 160 -6.24 1.06 13.12
N ALA A 161 -5.44 1.85 12.39
CA ALA A 161 -4.11 1.43 11.96
C ALA A 161 -3.20 1.10 13.15
N GLU A 162 -3.20 1.91 14.20
CA GLU A 162 -2.45 1.65 15.44
C GLU A 162 -2.96 0.39 16.17
N GLN A 163 -4.28 0.21 16.29
CA GLN A 163 -4.83 -1.03 16.87
C GLN A 163 -4.49 -2.28 16.06
N THR A 164 -4.43 -2.14 14.73
CA THR A 164 -4.08 -3.21 13.80
C THR A 164 -2.59 -3.58 14.00
N LEU A 165 -1.72 -2.57 14.14
CA LEU A 165 -0.31 -2.74 14.47
C LEU A 165 -0.11 -3.44 15.83
N ASP A 166 -0.82 -3.01 16.87
CA ASP A 166 -0.78 -3.62 18.21
C ASP A 166 -1.22 -5.09 18.21
N SER A 167 -2.08 -5.48 17.25
CA SER A 167 -2.51 -6.87 17.06
C SER A 167 -1.48 -7.74 16.33
N GLY A 168 -0.40 -7.14 15.82
CA GLY A 168 0.65 -7.79 15.05
C GLY A 168 0.37 -7.86 13.54
N ASP A 169 -0.63 -7.14 13.04
CA ASP A 169 -0.92 -7.01 11.61
C ASP A 169 -0.26 -5.75 11.04
N ASP A 170 1.06 -5.79 10.91
CA ASP A 170 1.88 -4.69 10.38
C ASP A 170 1.39 -4.24 8.99
N TYR A 171 0.86 -5.15 8.19
CA TYR A 171 0.44 -4.92 6.80
C TYR A 171 -0.93 -4.29 6.69
N GLY A 172 -1.89 -4.75 7.51
CA GLY A 172 -3.16 -4.08 7.70
C GLY A 172 -2.95 -2.63 8.12
N ALA A 173 -1.98 -2.37 9.00
CA ALA A 173 -1.61 -1.03 9.43
C ALA A 173 -1.01 -0.19 8.28
N ILE A 174 -0.02 -0.71 7.53
CA ILE A 174 0.59 -0.01 6.37
C ILE A 174 -0.50 0.43 5.39
N ARG A 175 -1.42 -0.47 5.01
CA ARG A 175 -2.49 -0.16 4.05
C ARG A 175 -3.37 0.98 4.52
N ILE A 176 -3.75 0.98 5.80
CA ILE A 176 -4.61 2.02 6.36
C ILE A 176 -3.86 3.34 6.42
N PHE A 177 -2.61 3.36 6.90
CA PHE A 177 -1.79 4.57 6.93
C PHE A 177 -1.54 5.15 5.53
N SER A 178 -1.31 4.31 4.52
CA SER A 178 -1.18 4.74 3.12
C SER A 178 -2.46 5.40 2.59
N GLU A 179 -3.65 4.89 2.96
CA GLU A 179 -4.95 5.46 2.55
C GLU A 179 -5.12 6.90 3.08
N ILE A 180 -4.61 7.17 4.29
CA ILE A 180 -4.67 8.48 4.94
C ILE A 180 -3.31 9.20 4.93
N LYS A 181 -2.50 9.00 3.89
CA LYS A 181 -1.11 9.50 3.81
C LYS A 181 -0.91 10.98 4.14
N ASP A 182 -1.91 11.82 3.86
CA ASP A 182 -1.86 13.27 4.10
C ASP A 182 -2.23 13.66 5.54
N TYR A 183 -2.66 12.71 6.38
CA TYR A 183 -3.05 12.92 7.75
C TYR A 183 -1.92 12.59 8.73
N SER A 184 -1.58 13.51 9.62
CA SER A 184 -0.52 13.35 10.64
C SER A 184 0.82 12.89 10.00
N ASP A 185 1.44 11.87 10.58
CA ASP A 185 2.65 11.19 10.15
C ASP A 185 2.36 9.84 9.49
N SER A 186 1.14 9.64 8.96
CA SER A 186 0.70 8.33 8.45
C SER A 186 1.62 7.78 7.36
N TYR A 187 2.03 8.61 6.40
CA TYR A 187 2.96 8.19 5.37
C TYR A 187 4.30 7.73 5.95
N ASP A 188 4.85 8.50 6.89
CA ASP A 188 6.12 8.15 7.55
C ASP A 188 5.98 6.87 8.38
N ARG A 189 4.85 6.69 9.07
CA ARG A 189 4.55 5.45 9.80
C ARG A 189 4.49 4.25 8.87
N ALA A 190 3.72 4.33 7.79
CA ALA A 190 3.63 3.28 6.78
C ALA A 190 5.02 2.94 6.23
N TYR A 191 5.82 3.95 5.89
CA TYR A 191 7.16 3.79 5.35
C TYR A 191 8.12 3.15 6.37
N GLN A 192 8.11 3.56 7.64
CA GLN A 192 8.99 2.99 8.66
C GLN A 192 8.66 1.51 8.92
N ILE A 193 7.37 1.17 9.00
CA ILE A 193 6.93 -0.23 9.15
C ILE A 193 7.38 -1.03 7.92
N ALA A 194 7.10 -0.53 6.72
CA ALA A 194 7.52 -1.14 5.46
C ALA A 194 9.03 -1.39 5.40
N PHE A 195 9.83 -0.36 5.74
CA PHE A 195 11.28 -0.43 5.75
C PHE A 195 11.82 -1.43 6.78
N SER A 196 11.20 -1.53 7.95
CA SER A 196 11.59 -2.52 8.96
C SER A 196 11.41 -3.97 8.50
N ILE A 197 10.48 -4.19 7.57
CA ILE A 197 10.13 -5.51 7.03
C ILE A 197 11.04 -5.87 5.86
N VAL A 198 11.23 -4.93 4.92
CA VAL A 198 11.92 -5.22 3.65
C VAL A 198 13.39 -4.83 3.64
N GLY A 199 13.84 -3.94 4.53
CA GLY A 199 15.23 -3.46 4.61
C GLY A 199 15.72 -2.61 3.43
N GLU A 200 14.94 -2.52 2.35
CA GLU A 200 15.24 -1.73 1.15
C GLU A 200 14.32 -0.50 1.04
N ASP A 201 14.90 0.69 0.96
CA ASP A 201 14.16 1.96 0.82
C ASP A 201 13.23 1.99 -0.40
N ALA A 202 13.72 1.52 -1.55
CA ALA A 202 12.94 1.50 -2.79
C ALA A 202 11.69 0.61 -2.65
N LEU A 203 11.86 -0.58 -2.09
CA LEU A 203 10.76 -1.52 -1.90
C LEU A 203 9.77 -1.01 -0.85
N ALA A 204 10.26 -0.40 0.23
CA ALA A 204 9.41 0.21 1.25
C ALA A 204 8.55 1.34 0.67
N ARG A 205 9.11 2.21 -0.19
CA ARG A 205 8.32 3.25 -0.88
C ARG A 205 7.31 2.65 -1.83
N ALA A 206 7.70 1.66 -2.64
CA ALA A 206 6.79 0.99 -3.56
C ALA A 206 5.60 0.36 -2.81
N LEU A 207 5.87 -0.23 -1.65
CA LEU A 207 4.86 -0.80 -0.76
C LEU A 207 3.84 0.23 -0.31
N VAL A 208 4.32 1.37 0.22
CA VAL A 208 3.47 2.47 0.71
C VAL A 208 2.68 3.13 -0.41
N GLU A 209 3.31 3.35 -1.57
CA GLU A 209 2.72 4.04 -2.72
C GLU A 209 1.78 3.17 -3.56
N SER A 210 1.87 1.85 -3.45
CA SER A 210 1.10 0.95 -4.32
C SER A 210 -0.40 1.03 -4.09
N GLU A 211 -0.87 1.45 -2.90
CA GLU A 211 -2.29 1.53 -2.48
C GLU A 211 -3.15 0.29 -2.85
N GLY A 212 -2.56 -0.83 -3.29
CA GLY A 212 -3.20 -1.67 -4.31
C GLY A 212 -2.65 -3.09 -4.51
N TYR A 213 -1.72 -3.56 -3.67
CA TYR A 213 -1.48 -5.00 -3.57
C TYR A 213 -2.53 -5.65 -2.68
N THR A 214 -3.01 -6.84 -3.06
CA THR A 214 -3.79 -7.68 -2.16
C THR A 214 -2.92 -8.17 -0.99
N ALA A 215 -3.52 -8.51 0.15
CA ALA A 215 -2.77 -9.03 1.31
C ALA A 215 -1.90 -10.27 0.96
N GLN A 216 -2.33 -11.06 -0.03
CA GLN A 216 -1.61 -12.25 -0.51
C GLN A 216 -0.39 -11.89 -1.38
N GLU A 217 -0.54 -10.96 -2.33
CA GLU A 217 0.58 -10.47 -3.15
C GLU A 217 1.62 -9.78 -2.28
N PHE A 218 1.16 -9.07 -1.26
CA PHE A 218 2.01 -8.43 -0.27
C PHE A 218 2.86 -9.46 0.51
N GLU A 219 2.22 -10.50 1.06
CA GLU A 219 2.92 -11.55 1.83
C GLU A 219 3.99 -12.22 0.98
N LEU A 220 3.66 -12.47 -0.29
CA LEU A 220 4.59 -13.01 -1.28
C LEU A 220 5.78 -12.07 -1.52
N VAL A 221 5.55 -10.79 -1.82
CA VAL A 221 6.65 -9.81 -2.04
C VAL A 221 7.59 -9.76 -0.84
N THR A 222 7.06 -9.82 0.38
CA THR A 222 7.85 -9.77 1.60
C THR A 222 8.68 -11.03 1.82
N ASP A 223 8.07 -12.19 1.65
CA ASP A 223 8.75 -13.48 1.74
C ASP A 223 9.93 -13.55 0.74
N PHE A 224 9.74 -13.04 -0.48
CA PHE A 224 10.81 -12.89 -1.46
C PHE A 224 11.88 -11.86 -1.07
N ALA A 225 11.49 -10.72 -0.51
CA ALA A 225 12.43 -9.72 -0.02
C ALA A 225 13.32 -10.29 1.10
N GLN A 226 12.72 -11.00 2.06
CA GLN A 226 13.46 -11.66 3.14
C GLN A 226 14.38 -12.76 2.59
N ALA A 227 13.88 -13.59 1.66
CA ALA A 227 14.69 -14.64 1.04
C ALA A 227 15.89 -14.07 0.28
N ARG A 228 15.75 -12.91 -0.37
CA ARG A 228 16.84 -12.24 -1.10
C ARG A 228 18.01 -11.80 -0.21
N THR A 229 17.80 -11.62 1.10
CA THR A 229 18.90 -11.23 2.02
C THR A 229 20.06 -12.24 2.07
N ARG A 230 19.84 -13.48 1.63
CA ARG A 230 20.90 -14.49 1.52
C ARG A 230 21.77 -14.35 0.27
N ILE A 231 21.28 -13.62 -0.74
CA ILE A 231 22.02 -13.40 -1.98
C ILE A 231 23.15 -12.42 -1.69
N LYS A 232 24.36 -12.83 -2.03
CA LYS A 232 25.57 -12.03 -1.90
C LYS A 232 25.87 -11.39 -3.25
N GLU A 233 25.17 -10.30 -3.55
CA GLU A 233 25.33 -9.60 -4.82
C GLU A 233 26.76 -9.09 -5.02
N GLY A 234 27.27 -9.21 -6.25
CA GLY A 234 28.52 -8.57 -6.63
C GLY A 234 29.80 -9.18 -6.03
N ILE A 235 29.75 -10.35 -5.40
CA ILE A 235 30.95 -11.02 -4.86
C ILE A 235 31.72 -11.81 -5.91
N VAL A 236 31.09 -12.14 -7.05
CA VAL A 236 31.71 -12.83 -8.18
C VAL A 236 31.32 -12.11 -9.47
N ALA A 237 32.29 -11.94 -10.36
CA ALA A 237 32.08 -11.35 -11.67
C ALA A 237 32.77 -12.19 -12.73
N VAL A 238 32.07 -12.37 -13.85
CA VAL A 238 32.53 -13.23 -14.94
C VAL A 238 32.55 -12.41 -16.23
N GLY A 239 33.77 -12.10 -16.70
CA GLY A 239 33.99 -11.35 -17.93
C GLY A 239 33.99 -12.26 -19.16
N TRP A 240 34.60 -11.81 -20.26
CA TRP A 240 34.78 -12.67 -21.44
C TRP A 240 35.90 -13.68 -21.29
N TYR A 241 36.99 -13.30 -20.62
CA TYR A 241 38.22 -14.09 -20.61
C TYR A 241 38.79 -14.32 -19.20
N HIS A 242 38.11 -13.84 -18.16
CA HIS A 242 38.56 -13.95 -16.78
C HIS A 242 37.37 -14.02 -15.82
N THR A 243 37.62 -14.56 -14.63
CA THR A 243 36.73 -14.55 -13.48
C THR A 243 37.40 -13.77 -12.37
N ALA A 244 36.63 -12.98 -11.63
CA ALA A 244 37.11 -12.27 -10.45
C ALA A 244 36.12 -12.41 -9.30
N ALA A 245 36.61 -12.39 -8.06
CA ALA A 245 35.77 -12.49 -6.87
C ALA A 245 36.33 -11.66 -5.71
N VAL A 246 35.43 -11.32 -4.78
CA VAL A 246 35.71 -10.64 -3.51
C VAL A 246 35.70 -11.65 -2.39
N LYS A 247 36.67 -11.56 -1.49
CA LYS A 247 36.77 -12.36 -0.27
C LYS A 247 36.14 -11.62 0.92
N SER A 248 35.73 -12.35 1.96
CA SER A 248 35.12 -11.80 3.18
C SER A 248 36.03 -10.83 3.94
N ASP A 249 37.35 -10.92 3.74
CA ASP A 249 38.35 -9.99 4.28
C ASP A 249 38.47 -8.67 3.49
N GLY A 250 37.68 -8.49 2.41
CA GLY A 250 37.72 -7.32 1.53
C GLY A 250 38.83 -7.37 0.47
N GLY A 251 39.60 -8.45 0.39
CA GLY A 251 40.54 -8.71 -0.69
C GLY A 251 39.87 -9.23 -1.96
N ALA A 252 40.60 -9.25 -3.08
CA ALA A 252 40.10 -9.75 -4.36
C ALA A 252 41.00 -10.84 -4.95
N VAL A 253 40.41 -11.71 -5.77
CA VAL A 253 41.10 -12.76 -6.54
C VAL A 253 40.60 -12.75 -7.98
N ALA A 254 41.46 -13.12 -8.93
CA ALA A 254 41.08 -13.26 -10.33
C ALA A 254 41.92 -14.33 -11.04
N CYS A 255 41.33 -15.03 -12.01
CA CYS A 255 41.99 -16.00 -12.88
C CYS A 255 41.50 -15.89 -14.33
N GLY A 256 42.30 -16.38 -15.27
CA GLY A 256 42.02 -16.25 -16.70
C GLY A 256 43.09 -15.48 -17.46
N LEU A 257 42.72 -14.97 -18.64
CA LEU A 257 43.60 -14.16 -19.49
C LEU A 257 44.07 -12.91 -18.73
N ASN A 258 45.38 -12.65 -18.74
CA ASN A 258 45.96 -11.48 -18.05
C ASN A 258 46.87 -10.60 -18.93
N ASP A 259 46.75 -10.67 -20.26
CA ASP A 259 47.61 -9.92 -21.19
C ASP A 259 47.49 -8.37 -21.08
N LYS A 260 46.48 -7.89 -20.33
CA LYS A 260 46.22 -6.47 -20.08
C LYS A 260 46.32 -6.10 -18.61
N GLY A 261 46.65 -7.04 -17.72
CA GLY A 261 46.61 -6.82 -16.28
C GLY A 261 45.19 -6.88 -15.69
N GLN A 262 44.21 -7.43 -16.41
CA GLN A 262 42.83 -7.52 -15.93
C GLN A 262 42.70 -8.39 -14.67
N CYS A 263 43.61 -9.33 -14.42
CA CYS A 263 43.62 -10.14 -13.20
C CYS A 263 44.49 -9.54 -12.07
N ASP A 264 45.05 -8.33 -12.24
CA ASP A 264 45.98 -7.71 -11.27
C ASP A 264 45.23 -7.08 -10.07
N VAL A 265 44.39 -7.88 -9.40
CA VAL A 265 43.51 -7.46 -8.29
C VAL A 265 44.08 -7.80 -6.91
N GLY A 266 45.23 -8.49 -6.83
CA GLY A 266 45.76 -9.06 -5.59
C GLY A 266 46.14 -8.07 -4.50
N GLU A 267 46.37 -6.80 -4.85
CA GLU A 267 46.69 -5.71 -3.91
C GLU A 267 45.45 -4.90 -3.49
N TRP A 268 44.26 -5.28 -3.97
CA TRP A 268 43.02 -4.60 -3.61
C TRP A 268 42.59 -4.98 -2.20
N ASN A 269 41.99 -4.00 -1.51
CA ASN A 269 41.56 -4.11 -0.13
C ASN A 269 40.25 -3.33 0.03
N ASP A 270 39.48 -3.63 1.07
CA ASP A 270 38.21 -2.98 1.39
C ASP A 270 37.16 -3.07 0.26
N ILE A 271 37.28 -4.06 -0.62
CA ILE A 271 36.37 -4.28 -1.75
C ILE A 271 35.06 -4.90 -1.23
N VAL A 272 33.94 -4.36 -1.69
CA VAL A 272 32.58 -4.83 -1.34
C VAL A 272 31.78 -5.31 -2.54
N GLN A 273 32.19 -4.96 -3.76
CA GLN A 273 31.60 -5.46 -5.00
C GLN A 273 32.66 -5.47 -6.11
N ILE A 274 32.57 -6.46 -7.01
CA ILE A 274 33.44 -6.60 -8.17
C ILE A 274 32.61 -6.75 -9.46
N ALA A 275 33.14 -6.22 -10.56
CA ALA A 275 32.57 -6.35 -11.90
C ALA A 275 33.70 -6.64 -12.91
N ALA A 276 33.38 -7.40 -13.96
CA ALA A 276 34.36 -7.87 -14.94
C ALA A 276 33.84 -7.64 -16.36
N GLY A 277 34.56 -6.86 -17.15
CA GLY A 277 34.29 -6.66 -18.58
C GLY A 277 35.05 -7.67 -19.44
N ALA A 278 35.28 -7.35 -20.72
CA ALA A 278 36.03 -8.25 -21.59
C ALA A 278 37.52 -8.30 -21.18
N TYR A 279 38.13 -7.14 -20.93
CA TYR A 279 39.57 -6.99 -20.68
C TYR A 279 39.89 -6.09 -19.49
N HIS A 280 38.94 -5.86 -18.59
CA HIS A 280 39.14 -5.07 -17.38
C HIS A 280 38.31 -5.60 -16.21
N THR A 281 38.74 -5.28 -15.00
CA THR A 281 38.05 -5.59 -13.74
C THR A 281 37.91 -4.31 -12.95
N VAL A 282 36.79 -4.17 -12.24
CA VAL A 282 36.43 -2.99 -11.45
C VAL A 282 36.03 -3.45 -10.05
N GLY A 283 36.51 -2.77 -9.02
CA GLY A 283 36.19 -3.02 -7.63
C GLY A 283 35.62 -1.78 -6.95
N LEU A 284 34.49 -1.92 -6.28
CA LEU A 284 33.89 -0.91 -5.42
C LEU A 284 34.42 -1.09 -4.00
N ARG A 285 34.94 -0.02 -3.41
CA ARG A 285 35.38 0.01 -2.02
C ARG A 285 34.25 0.39 -1.08
N SER A 286 34.34 -0.07 0.17
CA SER A 286 33.40 0.25 1.25
C SER A 286 33.26 1.76 1.54
N ASP A 287 34.25 2.57 1.17
CA ASP A 287 34.22 4.03 1.31
C ASP A 287 33.50 4.76 0.14
N GLY A 288 32.94 4.01 -0.82
CA GLY A 288 32.26 4.56 -2.00
C GLY A 288 33.18 5.03 -3.11
N THR A 289 34.46 4.67 -3.07
CA THR A 289 35.43 4.89 -4.18
C THR A 289 35.60 3.64 -5.04
N VAL A 290 36.13 3.79 -6.25
CA VAL A 290 36.25 2.69 -7.23
C VAL A 290 37.70 2.55 -7.70
N VAL A 291 38.13 1.29 -7.88
CA VAL A 291 39.42 0.91 -8.48
C VAL A 291 39.17 0.07 -9.73
N ALA A 292 40.08 0.14 -10.71
CA ALA A 292 40.00 -0.67 -11.92
C ALA A 292 41.40 -1.07 -12.41
N THR A 293 41.48 -2.23 -13.05
CA THR A 293 42.70 -2.73 -13.70
C THR A 293 42.36 -3.40 -15.04
N GLY A 294 43.33 -3.48 -15.95
CA GLY A 294 43.16 -4.06 -17.28
C GLY A 294 43.37 -3.07 -18.43
N ASP A 295 42.79 -3.39 -19.59
CA ASP A 295 42.85 -2.53 -20.77
C ASP A 295 42.17 -1.19 -20.50
N ASN A 296 42.81 -0.09 -20.89
CA ASN A 296 42.28 1.26 -20.73
C ASN A 296 42.33 2.08 -22.02
N LYS A 297 42.29 1.42 -23.19
CA LYS A 297 42.41 2.11 -24.49
C LYS A 297 41.21 3.00 -24.80
N SER A 298 40.04 2.64 -24.27
CA SER A 298 38.79 3.39 -24.42
C SER A 298 38.47 4.21 -23.17
N GLY A 299 39.34 4.21 -22.15
CA GLY A 299 39.06 4.90 -20.89
C GLY A 299 38.22 4.11 -19.90
N GLN A 300 37.96 2.82 -20.15
CA GLN A 300 37.10 1.99 -19.29
C GLN A 300 37.59 1.84 -17.83
N CYS A 301 38.87 2.13 -17.56
CA CYS A 301 39.43 2.15 -16.19
C CYS A 301 39.51 3.57 -15.59
N ASN A 302 38.96 4.60 -16.23
CA ASN A 302 39.01 5.99 -15.77
C ASN A 302 37.99 6.28 -14.63
N VAL A 303 38.02 5.45 -13.58
CA VAL A 303 37.06 5.47 -12.47
C VAL A 303 37.54 6.30 -11.26
N GLY A 304 38.78 6.81 -11.29
CA GLY A 304 39.45 7.37 -10.12
C GLY A 304 38.84 8.66 -9.54
N GLU A 305 38.01 9.36 -10.30
CA GLU A 305 37.31 10.58 -9.85
C GLU A 305 35.96 10.27 -9.20
N TRP A 306 35.44 9.06 -9.31
CA TRP A 306 34.13 8.70 -8.77
C TRP A 306 34.15 8.61 -7.24
N LYS A 307 33.06 9.11 -6.63
CA LYS A 307 32.80 9.17 -5.18
C LYS A 307 31.34 8.86 -4.92
N ASP A 308 31.05 8.46 -3.69
CA ASP A 308 29.69 8.11 -3.25
C ASP A 308 29.04 7.01 -4.11
N VAL A 309 29.84 6.11 -4.68
CA VAL A 309 29.36 4.99 -5.48
C VAL A 309 28.74 3.94 -4.57
N VAL A 310 27.59 3.40 -4.98
CA VAL A 310 26.85 2.35 -4.25
C VAL A 310 26.68 1.07 -5.07
N GLN A 311 26.85 1.13 -6.39
CA GLN A 311 26.86 -0.05 -7.26
C GLN A 311 27.77 0.17 -8.47
N ILE A 312 28.43 -0.88 -8.95
CA ILE A 312 29.20 -0.91 -10.19
C ILE A 312 28.73 -2.02 -11.11
N ALA A 313 28.86 -1.81 -12.42
CA ALA A 313 28.68 -2.83 -13.45
C ALA A 313 29.70 -2.62 -14.58
N ALA A 314 30.10 -3.70 -15.25
CA ALA A 314 31.06 -3.65 -16.35
C ALA A 314 30.43 -4.26 -17.61
N GLY A 315 30.40 -3.48 -18.69
CA GLY A 315 30.20 -3.99 -20.05
C GLY A 315 31.51 -4.51 -20.64
N ASP A 316 31.52 -4.84 -21.93
CA ASP A 316 32.72 -5.39 -22.58
C ASP A 316 33.89 -4.41 -22.52
N TYR A 317 33.60 -3.12 -22.76
CA TYR A 317 34.59 -2.05 -22.90
C TYR A 317 34.17 -0.79 -22.11
N ASP A 318 33.26 -0.94 -21.15
CA ASP A 318 32.66 0.16 -20.41
C ASP A 318 32.52 -0.20 -18.94
N THR A 319 32.65 0.81 -18.08
CA THR A 319 32.29 0.72 -16.67
C THR A 319 31.17 1.71 -16.38
N VAL A 320 30.19 1.26 -15.60
CA VAL A 320 29.04 2.04 -15.15
C VAL A 320 29.00 2.01 -13.63
N ALA A 321 28.63 3.14 -13.01
CA ALA A 321 28.44 3.24 -11.58
C ALA A 321 27.14 3.96 -11.23
N LEU A 322 26.49 3.49 -10.16
CA LEU A 322 25.36 4.14 -9.51
C LEU A 322 25.89 4.92 -8.30
N LEU A 323 25.57 6.21 -8.24
CA LEU A 323 25.89 7.06 -7.10
C LEU A 323 24.78 7.02 -6.06
N ARG A 324 25.12 7.36 -4.81
CA ARG A 324 24.20 7.36 -3.66
C ARG A 324 22.98 8.28 -3.85
N ASP A 325 23.10 9.31 -4.68
CA ASP A 325 22.01 10.22 -5.01
C ASP A 325 21.06 9.69 -6.12
N GLY A 326 21.33 8.49 -6.64
CA GLY A 326 20.56 7.85 -7.69
C GLY A 326 20.96 8.27 -9.11
N THR A 327 22.07 9.00 -9.27
CA THR A 327 22.67 9.33 -10.58
C THR A 327 23.48 8.15 -11.11
N VAL A 328 23.44 7.93 -12.43
CA VAL A 328 24.29 6.94 -13.10
C VAL A 328 25.40 7.64 -13.89
N VAL A 329 26.63 7.17 -13.74
CA VAL A 329 27.80 7.65 -14.49
C VAL A 329 28.44 6.49 -15.25
N SER A 330 29.12 6.78 -16.35
CA SER A 330 29.82 5.78 -17.15
C SER A 330 31.16 6.28 -17.68
N THR A 331 32.04 5.36 -18.04
CA THR A 331 33.27 5.62 -18.77
C THR A 331 33.61 4.43 -19.67
N GLY A 332 34.27 4.68 -20.80
CA GLY A 332 34.61 3.62 -21.75
C GLY A 332 34.33 4.00 -23.20
N HIS A 333 34.06 2.96 -24.00
CA HIS A 333 33.92 3.03 -25.44
C HIS A 333 32.58 3.60 -25.91
N HIS A 334 31.49 3.28 -25.21
CA HIS A 334 30.13 3.63 -25.62
C HIS A 334 29.65 4.90 -24.93
N ASP A 335 29.14 5.83 -25.73
CA ASP A 335 28.42 7.01 -25.28
C ASP A 335 26.95 6.63 -25.05
N TYR A 336 26.66 6.12 -23.86
CA TYR A 336 25.29 5.79 -23.47
C TYR A 336 24.52 7.08 -23.19
N ASP A 337 23.32 7.24 -23.77
CA ASP A 337 22.40 8.35 -23.46
C ASP A 337 21.76 8.12 -22.07
N ILE A 338 22.55 8.29 -21.01
CA ILE A 338 22.17 8.03 -19.60
C ILE A 338 22.22 9.29 -18.72
N ASP A 339 22.57 10.46 -19.27
CA ASP A 339 22.73 11.72 -18.53
C ASP A 339 21.45 12.15 -17.79
N GLY A 340 20.28 11.70 -18.26
CA GLY A 340 18.97 11.98 -17.63
C GLY A 340 18.52 10.97 -16.57
N TRP A 341 19.33 9.95 -16.27
CA TRP A 341 18.95 8.90 -15.32
C TRP A 341 19.18 9.37 -13.87
N HIS A 342 18.09 9.58 -13.13
CA HIS A 342 18.08 10.03 -11.75
C HIS A 342 17.07 9.22 -10.91
N GLY A 343 17.35 9.00 -9.63
CA GLY A 343 16.48 8.16 -8.79
C GLY A 343 16.54 6.67 -9.15
N VAL A 344 17.64 6.25 -9.77
CA VAL A 344 17.95 4.85 -10.05
C VAL A 344 18.28 4.13 -8.74
N SER A 345 17.78 2.91 -8.58
CA SER A 345 18.03 2.04 -7.42
C SER A 345 18.94 0.86 -7.75
N ARG A 346 18.95 0.39 -9.00
CA ARG A 346 19.89 -0.65 -9.47
C ARG A 346 20.31 -0.43 -10.91
N ILE A 347 21.53 -0.84 -11.25
CA ILE A 347 22.08 -0.82 -12.61
C ILE A 347 22.56 -2.21 -13.04
N SER A 348 22.57 -2.45 -14.34
CA SER A 348 23.22 -3.60 -14.97
C SER A 348 23.84 -3.18 -16.29
N ALA A 349 25.01 -3.72 -16.61
CA ALA A 349 25.72 -3.44 -17.85
C ALA A 349 26.11 -4.74 -18.55
N GLY A 350 25.98 -4.74 -19.86
CA GLY A 350 26.46 -5.78 -20.76
C GLY A 350 27.19 -5.16 -21.94
N ALA A 351 27.56 -5.98 -22.94
CA ALA A 351 28.45 -5.57 -24.04
C ALA A 351 28.13 -4.25 -24.75
N TYR A 352 26.84 -3.93 -24.92
CA TYR A 352 26.37 -2.76 -25.68
C TYR A 352 25.15 -2.09 -25.03
N MET A 353 24.84 -2.43 -23.78
CA MET A 353 23.59 -2.03 -23.15
C MET A 353 23.80 -1.82 -21.66
N VAL A 354 23.22 -0.73 -21.17
CA VAL A 354 23.03 -0.48 -19.75
C VAL A 354 21.53 -0.48 -19.49
N CYS A 355 21.11 -1.06 -18.38
CA CYS A 355 19.77 -0.92 -17.85
C CYS A 355 19.81 -0.40 -16.42
N ALA A 356 18.72 0.25 -16.03
CA ALA A 356 18.51 0.73 -14.68
C ALA A 356 17.09 0.38 -14.21
N ILE A 357 16.96 0.05 -12.94
CA ILE A 357 15.70 -0.02 -12.23
C ILE A 357 15.57 1.26 -11.40
N TYR A 358 14.43 1.95 -11.48
CA TYR A 358 14.06 3.07 -10.60
C TYR A 358 13.35 2.55 -9.35
N GLY A 359 13.28 3.37 -8.29
CA GLY A 359 12.70 2.97 -7.00
C GLY A 359 11.26 2.42 -7.02
N LYS A 360 10.52 2.52 -8.13
CA LYS A 360 9.17 1.95 -8.34
C LYS A 360 9.18 0.62 -9.11
N GLY A 361 10.34 0.03 -9.35
CA GLY A 361 10.52 -1.18 -10.17
C GLY A 361 10.49 -0.92 -11.68
N GLN A 362 10.33 0.34 -12.11
CA GLN A 362 10.35 0.72 -13.54
C GLN A 362 11.73 0.57 -14.13
N VAL A 363 11.83 0.18 -15.39
CA VAL A 363 13.12 -0.07 -16.06
C VAL A 363 13.38 0.95 -17.18
N ALA A 364 14.60 1.46 -17.25
CA ALA A 364 15.14 2.13 -18.43
C ALA A 364 16.28 1.33 -19.04
N SER A 365 16.51 1.53 -20.33
CA SER A 365 17.63 0.93 -21.07
C SER A 365 18.24 1.95 -22.02
N SER A 366 19.56 1.90 -22.18
CA SER A 366 20.29 2.70 -23.16
C SER A 366 20.01 2.26 -24.61
N HIS A 367 19.33 1.12 -24.82
CA HIS A 367 18.98 0.61 -26.15
C HIS A 367 17.55 0.06 -26.18
N ILE A 368 16.82 0.35 -27.27
CA ILE A 368 15.35 0.12 -27.47
C ILE A 368 14.87 -1.36 -27.33
N SER A 369 15.74 -2.33 -27.05
CA SER A 369 15.40 -3.76 -27.00
C SER A 369 14.84 -4.28 -25.68
N ALA A 370 14.89 -3.52 -24.59
CA ALA A 370 14.23 -3.89 -23.33
C ALA A 370 12.88 -3.16 -23.20
N SER A 371 11.89 -3.58 -23.99
CA SER A 371 10.50 -3.12 -23.85
C SER A 371 9.82 -3.83 -22.67
N LEU A 372 10.32 -3.58 -21.47
CA LEU A 372 9.77 -4.13 -20.24
C LEU A 372 8.43 -3.47 -19.90
N ASP A 373 7.53 -4.23 -19.30
CA ASP A 373 6.20 -3.75 -18.93
C ASP A 373 6.32 -2.80 -17.73
N SER A 374 6.03 -1.52 -17.94
CA SER A 374 6.13 -0.50 -16.88
C SER A 374 5.14 -0.70 -15.72
N SER A 375 4.17 -1.61 -15.85
CA SER A 375 3.24 -1.98 -14.77
C SER A 375 3.79 -3.07 -13.84
N VAL A 376 4.90 -3.72 -14.21
CA VAL A 376 5.52 -4.78 -13.41
C VAL A 376 6.56 -4.16 -12.47
N ASN A 377 6.50 -4.54 -11.19
CA ASN A 377 7.50 -4.17 -10.21
C ASN A 377 8.70 -5.12 -10.32
N TYR A 378 9.74 -4.72 -11.04
CA TYR A 378 10.97 -5.50 -11.19
C TYR A 378 11.91 -5.28 -10.00
N ALA A 379 12.40 -6.37 -9.43
CA ALA A 379 13.34 -6.35 -8.32
C ALA A 379 14.80 -6.47 -8.77
N ASP A 380 15.07 -7.19 -9.87
CA ASP A 380 16.41 -7.36 -10.42
C ASP A 380 16.37 -7.43 -11.96
N ILE A 381 17.47 -7.05 -12.60
CA ILE A 381 17.64 -7.14 -14.05
C ILE A 381 19.11 -7.38 -14.41
N SER A 382 19.34 -8.33 -15.31
CA SER A 382 20.63 -8.54 -15.95
C SER A 382 20.52 -8.37 -17.46
N VAL A 383 21.54 -7.76 -18.05
CA VAL A 383 21.57 -7.43 -19.47
C VAL A 383 22.86 -7.84 -20.17
N SER A 384 22.72 -8.23 -21.44
CA SER A 384 23.83 -8.55 -22.33
C SER A 384 23.46 -8.31 -23.80
N THR A 385 24.32 -8.69 -24.74
CA THR A 385 24.13 -8.45 -26.19
C THR A 385 22.81 -9.00 -26.71
N ALA A 386 21.84 -8.09 -26.90
CA ALA A 386 20.47 -8.36 -27.35
C ALA A 386 19.67 -9.33 -26.45
N CYS A 387 20.12 -9.54 -25.21
CA CYS A 387 19.51 -10.46 -24.25
C CYS A 387 19.33 -9.75 -22.92
N TRP A 388 18.19 -9.97 -22.28
CA TRP A 388 17.96 -9.51 -20.92
C TRP A 388 17.09 -10.51 -20.19
N ALA A 389 17.28 -10.60 -18.89
CA ALA A 389 16.42 -11.33 -17.99
C ALA A 389 16.22 -10.49 -16.74
N ALA A 390 14.97 -10.37 -16.31
CA ALA A 390 14.54 -9.60 -15.17
C ALA A 390 13.71 -10.50 -14.25
N MET A 391 13.66 -10.14 -12.98
CA MET A 391 12.88 -10.84 -11.98
C MET A 391 11.89 -9.85 -11.34
N THR A 392 10.64 -10.28 -11.17
CA THR A 392 9.63 -9.49 -10.47
C THR A 392 9.88 -9.45 -8.96
N ALA A 393 9.21 -8.54 -8.26
CA ALA A 393 9.21 -8.51 -6.80
C ALA A 393 8.69 -9.81 -6.17
N THR A 394 7.92 -10.62 -6.89
CA THR A 394 7.38 -11.92 -6.47
C THR A 394 8.15 -13.13 -7.03
N GLY A 395 9.36 -12.92 -7.55
CA GLY A 395 10.25 -14.01 -7.98
C GLY A 395 9.91 -14.69 -9.30
N GLU A 396 9.03 -14.09 -10.11
CA GLU A 396 8.79 -14.57 -11.47
C GLU A 396 9.89 -14.07 -12.41
N LEU A 397 10.42 -14.96 -13.24
CA LEU A 397 11.38 -14.61 -14.28
C LEU A 397 10.69 -14.10 -15.55
N VAL A 398 11.14 -12.94 -16.03
CA VAL A 398 10.71 -12.33 -17.29
C VAL A 398 11.93 -12.12 -18.19
N SER A 399 11.87 -12.49 -19.46
CA SER A 399 13.02 -12.38 -20.37
C SER A 399 12.58 -12.24 -21.83
N ASN A 400 13.45 -11.68 -22.68
CA ASN A 400 13.31 -11.75 -24.14
C ASN A 400 13.91 -13.03 -24.76
N ILE A 401 14.41 -13.96 -23.95
CA ILE A 401 15.10 -15.16 -24.42
C ILE A 401 14.06 -16.20 -24.87
N PRO A 402 14.12 -16.65 -26.13
CA PRO A 402 13.18 -17.64 -26.64
C PRO A 402 13.30 -18.97 -25.90
N SER A 403 12.15 -19.59 -25.63
CA SER A 403 12.09 -20.95 -25.05
C SER A 403 12.72 -21.11 -23.67
N LEU A 404 12.93 -20.00 -22.95
CA LEU A 404 13.34 -20.03 -21.55
C LEU A 404 12.25 -20.74 -20.72
N PRO A 405 12.60 -21.73 -19.88
CA PRO A 405 11.63 -22.35 -18.98
C PRO A 405 11.04 -21.31 -18.04
N LYS A 406 9.79 -21.53 -17.63
CA LYS A 406 9.23 -20.75 -16.53
C LYS A 406 9.94 -21.13 -15.25
N TRP A 407 10.68 -20.19 -14.69
CA TRP A 407 11.26 -20.31 -13.36
C TRP A 407 10.46 -19.40 -12.42
N GLU A 408 10.03 -20.01 -11.33
CA GLU A 408 9.41 -19.36 -10.18
C GLU A 408 10.42 -19.43 -9.03
N ASP A 409 10.11 -18.75 -7.92
CA ASP A 409 10.99 -18.71 -6.75
C ASP A 409 12.39 -18.16 -7.02
N VAL A 410 12.56 -17.31 -8.05
CA VAL A 410 13.84 -16.69 -8.37
C VAL A 410 14.17 -15.60 -7.35
N LEU A 411 15.43 -15.50 -6.94
CA LEU A 411 15.97 -14.47 -6.04
C LEU A 411 16.97 -13.53 -6.73
N SER A 412 17.70 -14.00 -7.74
CA SER A 412 18.62 -13.18 -8.53
C SER A 412 18.82 -13.76 -9.93
N VAL A 413 19.13 -12.90 -10.90
CA VAL A 413 19.32 -13.32 -12.30
C VAL A 413 20.63 -12.80 -12.89
N SER A 414 21.28 -13.62 -13.71
CA SER A 414 22.44 -13.19 -14.51
C SER A 414 22.33 -13.72 -15.93
N VAL A 415 22.62 -12.88 -16.92
CA VAL A 415 22.52 -13.25 -18.33
C VAL A 415 23.76 -12.89 -19.11
N SER A 416 24.13 -13.77 -20.03
CA SER A 416 25.13 -13.51 -21.05
C SER A 416 24.56 -13.72 -22.45
N PRO A 417 25.34 -13.56 -23.53
CA PRO A 417 24.86 -13.86 -24.87
C PRO A 417 24.52 -15.35 -25.09
N THR A 418 24.87 -16.26 -24.18
CA THR A 418 24.74 -17.71 -24.35
C THR A 418 23.91 -18.41 -23.29
N VAL A 419 23.85 -17.87 -22.06
CA VAL A 419 23.21 -18.52 -20.90
C VAL A 419 22.42 -17.55 -20.03
N VAL A 420 21.33 -18.04 -19.43
CA VAL A 420 20.64 -17.43 -18.29
C VAL A 420 20.90 -18.26 -17.06
N LEU A 421 21.27 -17.60 -15.97
CA LEU A 421 21.40 -18.15 -14.64
C LEU A 421 20.35 -17.52 -13.73
N ALA A 422 19.72 -18.33 -12.89
CA ALA A 422 18.85 -17.84 -11.83
C ALA A 422 19.11 -18.61 -10.55
N VAL A 423 19.30 -17.89 -9.45
CA VAL A 423 19.37 -18.48 -8.11
C VAL A 423 17.96 -18.52 -7.55
N THR A 424 17.49 -19.69 -7.11
CA THR A 424 16.12 -19.85 -6.57
C THR A 424 16.08 -19.60 -5.07
N LYS A 425 14.89 -19.70 -4.46
CA LYS A 425 14.63 -19.64 -3.01
C LYS A 425 15.01 -20.93 -2.28
N ASP A 426 15.19 -22.04 -2.98
CA ASP A 426 15.63 -23.30 -2.37
C ASP A 426 17.16 -23.42 -2.31
N GLY A 427 17.88 -22.53 -3.00
CA GLY A 427 19.35 -22.50 -3.03
C GLY A 427 19.90 -23.12 -4.31
N ASP A 428 19.01 -23.51 -5.23
CA ASP A 428 19.39 -24.11 -6.50
C ASP A 428 19.82 -23.06 -7.52
N LEU A 429 20.70 -23.51 -8.43
CA LEU A 429 21.06 -22.77 -9.63
C LEU A 429 20.31 -23.32 -10.84
N ASN A 430 19.37 -22.55 -11.35
CA ASN A 430 18.75 -22.79 -12.64
C ASN A 430 19.64 -22.27 -13.77
N VAL A 431 19.87 -23.11 -14.79
CA VAL A 431 20.75 -22.80 -15.92
C VAL A 431 20.03 -23.09 -17.24
N HIS A 432 20.04 -22.14 -18.15
CA HIS A 432 19.48 -22.32 -19.50
C HIS A 432 20.41 -21.77 -20.57
N PHE A 433 21.02 -22.67 -21.34
CA PHE A 433 21.78 -22.35 -22.54
C PHE A 433 20.83 -22.22 -23.73
N PHE A 434 20.91 -21.10 -24.46
CA PHE A 434 19.98 -20.78 -25.55
C PHE A 434 20.68 -20.45 -26.89
N ARG A 435 22.02 -20.41 -26.92
CA ARG A 435 22.81 -20.29 -28.17
C ARG A 435 23.87 -21.38 -28.36
N ASP A 436 24.26 -22.08 -27.30
CA ASP A 436 25.14 -23.25 -27.37
C ASP A 436 24.35 -24.56 -27.25
N ARG A 437 24.66 -25.53 -28.13
CA ARG A 437 23.90 -26.79 -28.24
C ARG A 437 24.50 -27.98 -27.49
N ASP A 438 25.70 -27.82 -26.93
CA ASP A 438 26.53 -28.96 -26.48
C ASP A 438 26.78 -29.00 -24.95
N VAL A 439 26.16 -28.11 -24.16
CA VAL A 439 26.29 -28.12 -22.69
C VAL A 439 25.01 -28.64 -22.04
N THR A 440 25.13 -29.76 -21.33
CA THR A 440 24.07 -30.41 -20.55
C THR A 440 24.20 -30.09 -19.06
N ASP A 441 23.05 -30.03 -18.37
CA ASP A 441 22.83 -29.98 -16.91
C ASP A 441 24.05 -29.64 -16.05
N VAL A 442 24.13 -28.37 -15.66
CA VAL A 442 25.05 -27.90 -14.62
C VAL A 442 24.37 -28.14 -13.28
N SER A 443 25.02 -28.91 -12.40
CA SER A 443 24.60 -29.06 -11.00
C SER A 443 25.67 -28.47 -10.10
N VAL A 444 25.26 -27.64 -9.16
CA VAL A 444 26.10 -27.10 -8.09
C VAL A 444 25.67 -27.78 -6.80
N SER A 445 26.63 -28.28 -6.03
CA SER A 445 26.36 -28.96 -4.77
C SER A 445 26.48 -27.94 -3.63
N GLY A 446 25.38 -27.64 -2.95
CA GLY A 446 25.31 -26.67 -1.87
C GLY A 446 24.39 -25.51 -2.23
N ASP A 447 24.07 -24.67 -1.24
CA ASP A 447 23.13 -23.57 -1.41
C ASP A 447 23.83 -22.42 -2.14
N VAL A 448 23.38 -22.10 -3.34
CA VAL A 448 23.95 -21.03 -4.16
C VAL A 448 23.49 -19.67 -3.63
N VAL A 449 24.46 -18.78 -3.39
CA VAL A 449 24.24 -17.43 -2.85
C VAL A 449 24.64 -16.33 -3.83
N ALA A 450 25.35 -16.66 -4.91
CA ALA A 450 25.65 -15.73 -6.00
C ALA A 450 25.89 -16.50 -7.30
N ALA A 451 25.56 -15.89 -8.44
CA ALA A 451 25.89 -16.43 -9.76
C ALA A 451 26.14 -15.30 -10.76
N ALA A 452 27.07 -15.53 -11.68
CA ALA A 452 27.43 -14.57 -12.72
C ALA A 452 27.68 -15.28 -14.05
N ALA A 453 27.10 -14.75 -15.12
CA ALA A 453 27.24 -15.23 -16.48
C ALA A 453 28.09 -14.25 -17.31
N GLY A 454 29.18 -14.75 -17.89
CA GLY A 454 30.02 -13.97 -18.82
C GLY A 454 29.97 -14.52 -20.24
N GLY A 455 30.90 -14.05 -21.09
CA GLY A 455 30.83 -14.28 -22.53
C GLY A 455 30.80 -15.77 -22.94
N THR A 456 31.70 -16.57 -22.35
CA THR A 456 31.89 -17.99 -22.71
C THR A 456 31.94 -18.94 -21.51
N HIS A 457 31.88 -18.41 -20.29
CA HIS A 457 31.86 -19.18 -19.05
C HIS A 457 31.00 -18.50 -18.00
N SER A 458 30.81 -19.17 -16.88
CA SER A 458 29.92 -18.75 -15.80
C SER A 458 30.45 -19.24 -14.47
N ALA A 459 30.01 -18.60 -13.39
CA ALA A 459 30.38 -18.95 -12.04
C ALA A 459 29.16 -18.94 -11.12
N ALA A 460 29.18 -19.81 -10.12
CA ALA A 460 28.26 -19.81 -8.99
C ALA A 460 29.06 -19.93 -7.69
N VAL A 461 28.59 -19.27 -6.63
CA VAL A 461 29.20 -19.30 -5.30
C VAL A 461 28.20 -19.93 -4.34
N THR A 462 28.66 -20.91 -3.58
CA THR A 462 27.86 -21.55 -2.52
C THR A 462 28.04 -20.84 -1.18
N ASP A 463 27.09 -21.03 -0.26
CA ASP A 463 27.03 -20.43 1.07
C ASP A 463 28.27 -20.71 1.95
N ASP A 464 28.99 -21.79 1.64
CA ASP A 464 30.26 -22.20 2.24
C ASP A 464 31.50 -21.54 1.63
N GLY A 465 31.34 -20.65 0.64
CA GLY A 465 32.42 -19.86 0.05
C GLY A 465 33.08 -20.46 -1.19
N ARG A 466 32.68 -21.68 -1.63
CA ARG A 466 33.26 -22.32 -2.82
C ARG A 466 32.76 -21.68 -4.11
N VAL A 467 33.65 -21.63 -5.11
CA VAL A 467 33.35 -21.08 -6.44
C VAL A 467 33.35 -22.18 -7.49
N HIS A 468 32.18 -22.38 -8.11
CA HIS A 468 31.93 -23.36 -9.15
C HIS A 468 31.88 -22.66 -10.51
N THR A 469 32.90 -22.87 -11.35
CA THR A 469 32.93 -22.33 -12.72
C THR A 469 32.69 -23.40 -13.78
N PHE A 470 32.01 -23.03 -14.85
CA PHE A 470 31.70 -23.91 -15.97
C PHE A 470 31.66 -23.14 -17.30
N GLY A 471 31.98 -23.82 -18.40
CA GLY A 471 32.10 -23.24 -19.75
C GLY A 471 33.53 -23.32 -20.30
N ASP A 472 33.89 -22.38 -21.17
CA ASP A 472 35.23 -22.33 -21.75
C ASP A 472 36.31 -22.08 -20.68
N ASN A 473 37.44 -22.78 -20.82
CA ASN A 473 38.62 -22.62 -19.95
C ASN A 473 39.93 -22.44 -20.74
N ALA A 474 39.86 -21.94 -21.98
CA ALA A 474 41.04 -21.78 -22.83
C ALA A 474 42.16 -20.89 -22.23
N TYR A 475 41.83 -20.04 -21.26
CA TYR A 475 42.73 -19.10 -20.62
C TYR A 475 42.90 -19.33 -19.10
N GLY A 476 42.35 -20.42 -18.54
CA GLY A 476 42.34 -20.65 -17.09
C GLY A 476 41.27 -19.85 -16.34
N GLN A 477 40.25 -19.34 -17.04
CA GLN A 477 39.18 -18.54 -16.46
C GLN A 477 38.20 -19.33 -15.56
N CYS A 478 38.32 -20.67 -15.55
CA CYS A 478 37.59 -21.58 -14.67
C CYS A 478 38.51 -22.22 -13.60
N ASP A 479 39.74 -21.74 -13.41
CA ASP A 479 40.70 -22.31 -12.45
C ASP A 479 40.45 -21.77 -11.01
N THR A 480 39.23 -21.98 -10.49
CA THR A 480 38.77 -21.44 -9.19
C THR A 480 38.72 -22.48 -8.07
N SER A 481 39.26 -23.69 -8.27
CA SER A 481 39.13 -24.81 -7.32
C SER A 481 39.69 -24.53 -5.92
N ASP A 482 40.66 -23.63 -5.84
CA ASP A 482 41.38 -23.30 -4.62
C ASP A 482 40.82 -22.03 -3.96
N TRP A 483 39.74 -21.46 -4.49
CA TRP A 483 39.12 -20.26 -3.95
C TRP A 483 38.16 -20.61 -2.81
N ASP A 484 38.31 -19.86 -1.72
CA ASP A 484 37.39 -19.82 -0.60
C ASP A 484 37.10 -18.34 -0.30
N LEU A 485 35.84 -17.94 -0.47
CA LEU A 485 35.45 -16.54 -0.39
C LEU A 485 35.00 -16.11 1.01
N PHE A 486 34.69 -17.02 1.94
CA PHE A 486 34.07 -16.67 3.23
C PHE A 486 34.92 -16.93 4.46
#